data_AF-A0A535TN18-F1
#
_entry.id   AF-A0A535TN18-F1
#
_cell.length_a   1.000
_cell.length_b   1.000
_cell.length_c   1.000
_cell.angle_alpha   90.00
_cell.angle_beta   90.00
_cell.angle_gamma   90.00
#
_symmetry.space_group_name_H-M   'P 1'
#
loop_
_entity.id
_entity.type
_entity.pdbx_description
1 polymer ?
#
loop_
_entity_poly.entity_id
_entity_poly.type
_entity_poly.pdbx_seq_one_letter_code
_entity_poly.pdbx_strand_id
1 'polypeptide(L)'
;MQSKQVLNWRRTHKDPFAGEWQQIISWMLANPERSSSDIFRELQRLSPGRYPPLQIRTLQRGMRKIRAYLLETFEDGWQDEVIRGPLHSPVSARCSTRIS
;
A
#
# COMPACT_ATOMS: atom_id res chain seq x y z
N MET A 1 9.90 3.72 18.39
CA MET A 1 9.04 2.50 18.41
C MET A 1 9.14 1.82 17.04
N GLN A 2 9.27 0.49 17.03
CA GLN A 2 9.89 -0.28 15.95
C GLN A 2 8.94 -0.58 14.78
N SER A 3 9.32 -0.21 13.55
CA SER A 3 8.65 -0.62 12.30
C SER A 3 9.60 -1.40 11.38
N LYS A 4 10.29 -2.42 11.91
CA LYS A 4 11.32 -3.17 11.17
C LYS A 4 10.87 -4.53 10.60
N GLN A 5 9.65 -5.00 10.88
CA GLN A 5 9.32 -6.43 10.69
C GLN A 5 8.21 -6.75 9.66
N VAL A 6 7.66 -5.77 8.94
CA VAL A 6 6.57 -6.06 7.97
C VAL A 6 7.09 -6.51 6.61
N LEU A 7 8.32 -6.15 6.24
CA LEU A 7 8.88 -6.44 4.93
C LEU A 7 10.02 -7.45 5.07
N ASN A 8 9.69 -8.74 5.05
CA ASN A 8 10.65 -9.82 4.77
C ASN A 8 11.23 -9.62 3.35
N TRP A 9 12.19 -8.69 3.23
CA TRP A 9 12.95 -8.42 2.02
C TRP A 9 14.11 -9.41 1.93
N ARG A 10 14.35 -9.95 0.74
CA ARG A 10 15.34 -11.03 0.52
C ARG A 10 16.73 -10.51 0.90
N ARG A 11 17.42 -11.24 1.78
CA ARG A 11 18.66 -10.86 2.49
C ARG A 11 19.86 -10.54 1.58
N THR A 12 19.77 -10.82 0.28
CA THR A 12 20.86 -10.63 -0.69
C THR A 12 20.94 -9.21 -1.30
N HIS A 13 19.97 -8.33 -1.06
CA HIS A 13 20.08 -6.93 -1.49
C HIS A 13 19.55 -6.02 -0.38
N LYS A 14 20.37 -5.04 0.05
CA LYS A 14 19.89 -3.97 0.95
C LYS A 14 18.66 -3.34 0.30
N ASP A 15 17.57 -3.25 1.05
CA ASP A 15 16.35 -2.60 0.59
C ASP A 15 16.64 -1.11 0.36
N PRO A 16 16.50 -0.59 -0.88
CA PRO A 16 16.79 0.80 -1.18
C PRO A 16 15.89 1.79 -0.44
N PHE A 17 14.74 1.35 0.07
CA PHE A 17 13.75 2.19 0.75
C PHE A 17 13.69 1.99 2.27
N ALA A 18 14.62 1.23 2.86
CA ALA A 18 14.59 0.87 4.28
C ALA A 18 14.40 2.06 5.24
N GLY A 19 14.95 3.25 4.89
CA GLY A 19 14.78 4.48 5.67
C GLY A 19 13.57 5.35 5.27
N GLU A 20 12.99 5.10 4.10
CA GLU A 20 11.89 5.90 3.54
C GLU A 20 10.52 5.26 3.77
N TRP A 21 10.47 3.98 4.15
CA TRP A 21 9.19 3.27 4.33
C TRP A 21 8.25 3.95 5.32
N GLN A 22 8.78 4.54 6.40
CA GLN A 22 7.96 5.29 7.35
C GLN A 22 7.29 6.50 6.69
N GLN A 23 8.05 7.25 5.87
CA GLN A 23 7.52 8.39 5.12
C GLN A 23 6.52 7.96 4.05
N ILE A 24 6.82 6.87 3.32
CA ILE A 24 5.94 6.29 2.31
C ILE A 24 4.61 5.85 2.94
N ILE A 25 4.66 5.17 4.08
CA ILE A 25 3.45 4.75 4.83
C ILE A 25 2.65 5.98 5.26
N SER A 26 3.29 7.02 5.78
CA SER A 26 2.60 8.27 6.15
C SER A 26 1.86 8.90 4.95
N TRP A 27 2.49 8.94 3.76
CA TRP A 27 1.82 9.43 2.56
C TRP A 27 0.68 8.54 2.08
N MET A 28 0.82 7.21 2.24
CA MET A 28 -0.25 6.26 1.90
C MET A 28 -1.44 6.36 2.85
N LEU A 29 -1.20 6.61 4.15
CA LEU A 29 -2.26 6.83 5.14
C LEU A 29 -2.96 8.17 4.92
N ALA A 30 -2.20 9.22 4.59
CA ALA A 30 -2.76 10.54 4.31
C ALA A 30 -3.58 10.59 3.00
N ASN A 31 -3.21 9.78 2.00
CA ASN A 31 -3.95 9.65 0.76
C ASN A 31 -3.82 8.23 0.18
N PRO A 32 -4.77 7.33 0.49
CA PRO A 32 -4.72 5.93 0.04
C PRO A 32 -4.92 5.77 -1.46
N GLU A 33 -5.52 6.73 -2.16
CA GLU A 33 -5.69 6.72 -3.62
C GLU A 33 -4.40 7.08 -4.37
N ARG A 34 -3.36 7.55 -3.66
CA ARG A 34 -2.11 7.98 -4.28
C ARG A 34 -1.40 6.84 -5.01
N SER A 35 -0.99 7.10 -6.25
CA SER A 35 -0.33 6.10 -7.08
C SER A 35 1.12 5.85 -6.64
N SER A 36 1.59 4.63 -6.88
CA SER A 36 3.00 4.27 -6.65
C SER A 36 3.97 5.13 -7.45
N SER A 37 3.58 5.56 -8.65
CA SER A 37 4.37 6.41 -9.53
C SER A 37 4.52 7.82 -8.95
N ASP A 38 3.48 8.35 -8.31
CA ASP A 38 3.53 9.69 -7.70
C ASP A 38 4.41 9.70 -6.46
N ILE A 39 4.29 8.67 -5.61
CA ILE A 39 5.20 8.47 -4.46
C ILE A 39 6.64 8.33 -4.94
N PHE A 40 6.88 7.55 -6.00
CA PHE A 40 8.22 7.36 -6.53
C PHE A 40 8.83 8.65 -7.08
N ARG A 41 8.04 9.45 -7.79
CA ARG A 41 8.45 10.76 -8.31
C ARG A 41 8.80 11.73 -7.19
N GLU A 42 8.01 11.72 -6.12
CA GLU A 42 8.28 12.54 -4.94
C GLU A 42 9.59 12.12 -4.25
N LEU A 43 9.84 10.81 -4.11
CA LEU A 43 11.11 10.29 -3.58
C LEU A 43 12.31 10.72 -4.44
N GLN A 44 12.18 10.67 -5.77
CA GLN A 44 13.22 11.16 -6.69
C GLN A 44 13.44 12.67 -6.58
N ARG A 45 12.38 13.44 -6.31
CA ARG A 45 12.46 14.90 -6.09
C ARG A 45 13.18 15.25 -4.80
N LEU A 46 12.93 14.50 -3.72
CA LEU A 46 13.57 14.70 -2.42
C LEU A 46 15.02 14.21 -2.40
N SER A 47 15.38 13.24 -3.23
CA SER A 47 16.72 12.67 -3.31
C SER A 47 17.11 12.39 -4.76
N PRO A 48 17.47 13.42 -5.54
CA PRO A 48 17.84 13.26 -6.94
C PRO A 48 19.05 12.32 -7.07
N GLY A 49 18.99 11.39 -8.03
CA GLY A 49 20.04 10.40 -8.27
C GLY A 49 20.08 9.20 -7.31
N ARG A 50 19.33 9.23 -6.20
CA ARG A 50 19.30 8.12 -5.22
C ARG A 50 18.45 6.93 -5.66
N TYR A 51 17.40 7.19 -6.45
CA TYR A 51 16.42 6.18 -6.86
C TYR A 51 16.37 6.02 -8.39
N PRO A 52 17.09 5.04 -8.96
CA PRO A 52 16.99 4.67 -10.37
C PRO A 52 15.59 4.21 -10.74
N PRO A 53 15.10 4.50 -11.97
CA PRO A 53 13.76 4.09 -12.42
C PRO A 53 13.46 2.60 -12.27
N LEU A 54 14.47 1.74 -12.34
CA LEU A 54 14.33 0.29 -12.18
C LEU A 54 13.81 -0.12 -10.79
N GLN A 55 13.94 0.74 -9.77
CA GLN A 55 13.51 0.46 -8.41
C GLN A 55 12.01 0.68 -8.19
N ILE A 56 11.26 1.23 -9.16
CA ILE A 56 9.81 1.45 -9.02
C ILE A 56 9.06 0.14 -8.74
N ARG A 57 9.52 -0.99 -9.30
CA ARG A 57 8.90 -2.30 -9.05
C ARG A 57 9.10 -2.77 -7.60
N THR A 58 10.23 -2.41 -7.00
CA THR A 58 10.50 -2.68 -5.57
C THR A 58 9.55 -1.87 -4.69
N LEU A 59 9.37 -0.59 -5.00
CA LEU A 59 8.41 0.27 -4.30
C LEU A 59 6.98 -0.28 -4.43
N GLN A 60 6.53 -0.56 -5.66
CA GLN A 60 5.21 -1.12 -5.94
C GLN A 60 4.93 -2.41 -5.17
N ARG A 61 5.92 -3.31 -5.10
CA ARG A 61 5.80 -4.56 -4.34
C ARG A 61 5.65 -4.31 -2.85
N GLY A 62 6.43 -3.40 -2.28
CA GLY A 62 6.31 -3.03 -0.85
C GLY A 62 4.97 -2.36 -0.55
N MET A 63 4.54 -1.42 -1.39
CA MET A 63 3.23 -0.78 -1.28
C MET A 63 2.08 -1.78 -1.35
N ARG A 64 2.14 -2.80 -2.21
CA ARG A 64 1.11 -3.85 -2.27
C ARG A 64 1.04 -4.66 -0.97
N LYS A 65 2.19 -5.00 -0.39
CA LYS A 65 2.25 -5.67 0.92
C LYS A 65 1.68 -4.81 2.03
N ILE A 66 2.02 -3.51 2.03
CA ILE A 66 1.49 -2.54 2.99
C ILE A 66 -0.03 -2.43 2.82
N ARG A 67 -0.56 -2.29 1.60
CA ARG A 67 -2.00 -2.24 1.34
C ARG A 67 -2.71 -3.51 1.79
N ALA A 68 -2.14 -4.69 1.54
CA ALA A 68 -2.71 -5.95 1.99
C ALA A 68 -2.72 -6.04 3.53
N TYR A 69 -1.62 -5.67 4.18
CA TYR A 69 -1.53 -5.62 5.64
C TYR A 69 -2.50 -4.61 6.25
N LEU A 70 -2.60 -3.42 5.66
CA LEU A 70 -3.56 -2.40 6.09
C LEU A 70 -4.98 -2.89 5.88
N LEU A 71 -5.32 -3.53 4.75
CA LEU A 71 -6.65 -4.07 4.52
C LEU A 71 -7.02 -5.14 5.57
N GLU A 72 -6.10 -6.06 5.84
CA GLU A 72 -6.25 -7.08 6.89
C GLU A 72 -6.37 -6.45 8.31
N THR A 73 -5.67 -5.33 8.55
CA THR A 73 -5.69 -4.64 9.85
C THR A 73 -6.88 -3.67 9.99
N PHE A 74 -7.42 -3.15 8.88
CA PHE A 74 -8.44 -2.10 8.84
C PHE A 74 -9.80 -2.54 8.25
N GLU A 75 -10.04 -3.84 8.08
CA GLU A 75 -11.41 -4.35 7.88
C GLU A 75 -12.38 -3.89 9.00
N ASP A 76 -11.86 -3.36 10.12
CA ASP A 76 -12.62 -2.75 11.22
C ASP A 76 -12.68 -1.20 11.23
N GLY A 77 -12.05 -0.48 10.28
CA GLY A 77 -11.79 0.96 10.48
C GLY A 77 -11.75 1.93 9.28
N TRP A 78 -11.88 1.50 8.02
CA TRP A 78 -11.94 2.43 6.86
C TRP A 78 -13.32 2.53 6.19
N GLN A 79 -14.41 2.38 6.95
CA GLN A 79 -15.78 2.70 6.46
C GLN A 79 -16.39 3.98 7.07
N ASP A 80 -15.65 4.74 7.86
CA ASP A 80 -16.10 6.02 8.43
C ASP A 80 -15.05 7.05 8.00
N GLU A 81 -15.11 7.67 6.83
CA GLU A 81 -15.75 8.98 6.65
C GLU A 81 -15.82 9.32 5.15
N VAL A 82 -16.51 8.49 4.35
CA VAL A 82 -17.03 8.94 3.04
C VAL A 82 -18.54 9.15 3.17
N ILE A 83 -18.91 10.05 4.07
CA ILE A 83 -20.24 10.66 4.15
C ILE A 83 -20.36 11.63 2.95
N ARG A 84 -20.46 11.06 1.75
CA ARG A 84 -21.12 11.68 0.58
C ARG A 84 -21.83 10.58 -0.21
N GLY A 85 -23.07 10.32 0.20
CA GLY A 85 -24.09 9.66 -0.63
C GLY A 85 -24.20 8.15 -0.40
N PRO A 86 -25.38 7.62 -0.01
CA PRO A 86 -25.56 6.21 0.24
C PRO A 86 -25.72 5.47 -1.09
N LEU A 87 -24.68 4.81 -1.57
CA LEU A 87 -24.85 3.63 -2.43
C LEU A 87 -23.53 2.87 -2.53
N HIS A 88 -23.43 1.74 -1.84
CA HIS A 88 -23.05 0.47 -2.45
C HIS A 88 -23.23 -0.62 -1.39
N SER A 89 -24.43 -1.18 -1.42
CA SER A 89 -24.76 -2.43 -0.74
C SER A 89 -23.82 -3.53 -1.26
N PRO A 90 -23.25 -4.40 -0.40
CA PRO A 90 -22.49 -5.54 -0.87
C PRO A 90 -23.49 -6.54 -1.45
N VAL A 91 -23.61 -6.61 -2.78
CA VAL A 91 -24.17 -7.80 -3.40
C VAL A 91 -23.14 -8.91 -3.23
N SER A 92 -23.24 -9.54 -2.06
CA SER A 92 -22.84 -10.91 -1.85
C SER A 92 -23.72 -11.77 -2.73
N ALA A 93 -23.16 -12.26 -3.83
CA ALA A 93 -23.71 -13.38 -4.56
C ALA A 93 -22.58 -14.34 -4.90
N ARG A 94 -22.07 -15.02 -3.86
CA ARG A 94 -21.33 -16.26 -4.01
C ARG A 94 -22.10 -17.32 -3.25
N CYS A 95 -22.81 -18.20 -3.97
CA CYS A 95 -22.73 -19.66 -3.84
C CYS A 95 -23.84 -20.36 -4.62
N SER A 96 -23.38 -21.21 -5.55
CA SER A 96 -23.92 -22.47 -6.02
C SER A 96 -25.24 -22.98 -5.40
N THR A 97 -26.13 -23.50 -6.25
CA THR A 97 -26.75 -24.81 -6.01
C THR A 97 -27.07 -25.49 -7.35
N ARG A 98 -26.48 -26.67 -7.51
CA ARG A 98 -26.81 -27.75 -8.45
C ARG A 98 -28.20 -28.32 -8.12
N ILE A 99 -28.82 -29.10 -9.02
CA ILE A 99 -30.03 -29.96 -8.88
C ILE A 99 -31.29 -29.27 -9.47
N SER A 100 -32.09 -29.83 -10.39
CA SER A 100 -32.31 -31.21 -10.87
C SER A 100 -32.30 -31.32 -12.40
#